data_AF-A0A953M5T1-F1
#
_entry.id   AF-A0A953M5T1-F1
#
_cell.length_a   1.000
_cell.length_b   1.000
_cell.length_c   1.000
_cell.angle_alpha   90.00
_cell.angle_beta   90.00
_cell.angle_gamma   90.00
#
_symmetry.space_group_name_H-M   'P 1'
#
loop_
_entity.id
_entity.type
_entity.pdbx_description
1 polymer ?
#
loop_
_entity_poly.entity_id
_entity_poly.type
_entity_poly.pdbx_seq_one_letter_code
_entity_poly.pdbx_strand_id
1 'polypeptide(L)'
;MHGAAAHAVALTLVLGLTPRVAAQPAIDAATEAAVDALDSPVLSEREQANARLLADGSFTLADAERLLASDSLTAEQRLRMEGIGLSMFHRTPRAGLGVQFGPPVEGRGAPLNAIVPGFPAAEFLKPGDLVRSINGEPVVNTNHMGSVILSHAPGDSLRLGIDRPLGPVLNPAEPPPFQSLTLDVPLGRFEDLNNGQPTPVRVEAAYYQRLSRAGAIHTPPLVGDGLSPLLWLRAEGYDERETEAPTIAVLPVAAWRVLSFGGQPVASVSDIELRRGDEHAMMRRSSVALQADGVYDHIEESLAAYRALVRRLAQLRALVGEAPAGDADAQQSLRIDRVRAEQAELERELRSIVRTLGGEPDDKTPRSTP
;
A
#
# COMPACT_ATOMS: atom_id res chain seq x y z
N MET A 1 35.29 -50.16 -49.13
CA MET A 1 35.36 -48.69 -49.10
C MET A 1 34.18 -48.16 -48.28
N HIS A 2 34.25 -48.17 -46.95
CA HIS A 2 33.28 -47.49 -46.06
C HIS A 2 34.10 -46.86 -44.93
N GLY A 3 34.28 -45.54 -44.98
CA GLY A 3 35.03 -44.77 -43.99
C GLY A 3 34.07 -44.19 -42.94
N ALA A 4 34.28 -44.57 -41.68
CA ALA A 4 33.56 -44.04 -40.53
C ALA A 4 34.17 -42.69 -40.11
N ALA A 5 33.37 -41.62 -40.20
CA ALA A 5 33.75 -40.28 -39.73
C ALA A 5 33.38 -40.13 -38.25
N ALA A 6 34.38 -40.14 -37.38
CA ALA A 6 34.24 -39.84 -35.96
C ALA A 6 33.92 -38.35 -35.77
N HIS A 7 32.72 -38.05 -35.24
CA HIS A 7 32.34 -36.72 -34.79
C HIS A 7 32.90 -36.49 -33.38
N ALA A 8 33.88 -35.59 -33.26
CA ALA A 8 34.38 -35.12 -31.98
C ALA A 8 33.41 -34.05 -31.42
N VAL A 9 32.71 -34.39 -30.34
CA VAL A 9 31.89 -33.46 -29.56
C VAL A 9 32.82 -32.65 -28.66
N ALA A 10 33.03 -31.38 -29.00
CA ALA A 10 33.76 -30.44 -28.16
C ALA A 10 32.87 -29.98 -26.99
N LEU A 11 33.08 -30.59 -25.82
CA LEU A 11 32.46 -30.17 -24.57
C LEU A 11 33.11 -28.86 -24.11
N THR A 12 32.48 -27.72 -24.38
CA THR A 12 32.94 -26.42 -23.89
C THR A 12 32.55 -26.27 -22.42
N LEU A 13 33.53 -26.42 -21.53
CA LEU A 13 33.37 -26.22 -20.10
C LEU A 13 33.22 -24.71 -19.82
N VAL A 14 31.98 -24.23 -19.69
CA VAL A 14 31.70 -22.86 -19.22
C VAL A 14 31.99 -22.82 -17.72
N LEU A 15 33.19 -22.37 -17.35
CA LEU A 15 33.54 -22.05 -15.96
C LEU A 15 32.63 -20.90 -15.50
N GLY A 16 31.60 -21.25 -14.73
CA GLY A 16 30.67 -20.29 -14.12
C GLY A 16 31.41 -19.42 -13.11
N LEU A 17 31.84 -18.24 -13.56
CA LEU A 17 32.23 -17.14 -12.68
C LEU A 17 30.96 -16.67 -11.97
N THR A 18 30.68 -17.22 -10.79
CA THR A 18 29.69 -16.60 -9.91
C THR A 18 30.22 -15.20 -9.59
N PRO A 19 29.44 -14.13 -9.82
CA PRO A 19 29.88 -12.80 -9.45
C PRO A 19 30.16 -12.82 -7.94
N ARG A 20 31.41 -12.56 -7.56
CA ARG A 20 31.82 -12.41 -6.18
C ARG A 20 31.11 -11.16 -5.67
N VAL A 21 29.98 -11.36 -4.98
CA VAL A 21 29.31 -10.30 -4.23
C VAL A 21 30.37 -9.71 -3.32
N ALA A 22 30.78 -8.47 -3.59
CA ALA A 22 31.72 -7.78 -2.73
C ALA A 22 31.13 -7.81 -1.32
N ALA A 23 31.90 -8.24 -0.33
CA ALA A 23 31.45 -8.23 1.04
C ALA A 23 31.05 -6.78 1.39
N GLN A 24 29.75 -6.57 1.61
CA GLN A 24 29.24 -5.27 2.02
C GLN A 24 29.95 -4.86 3.33
N PRO A 25 30.35 -3.59 3.48
CA PRO A 25 30.98 -3.14 4.73
C PRO A 25 30.05 -3.39 5.92
N ALA A 26 30.65 -3.71 7.07
CA ALA A 26 29.92 -3.78 8.32
C ALA A 26 29.31 -2.41 8.65
N ILE A 27 28.12 -2.42 9.27
CA ILE A 27 27.49 -1.22 9.82
C ILE A 27 28.42 -0.67 10.91
N ASP A 28 28.69 0.63 10.91
CA ASP A 28 29.55 1.24 11.92
C ASP A 28 28.86 1.36 13.28
N ALA A 29 29.66 1.53 14.34
CA ALA A 29 29.16 1.59 15.71
C ALA A 29 28.23 2.80 15.96
N ALA A 30 28.37 3.89 15.20
CA ALA A 30 27.50 5.06 15.35
C ALA A 30 26.09 4.77 14.79
N THR A 31 26.03 4.07 13.66
CA THR A 31 24.79 3.60 13.05
C THR A 31 24.11 2.55 13.93
N GLU A 32 24.87 1.60 14.47
CA GLU A 32 24.35 0.59 15.41
C GLU A 32 23.71 1.25 16.65
N ALA A 33 24.42 2.21 17.27
CA ALA A 33 23.87 2.97 18.39
C ALA A 33 22.61 3.78 18.04
N ALA A 34 22.50 4.28 16.80
CA ALA A 34 21.29 4.96 16.34
C ALA A 34 20.12 3.98 16.12
N VAL A 35 20.39 2.79 15.59
CA VAL A 35 19.37 1.73 15.45
C VAL A 35 18.85 1.29 16.82
N ASP A 36 19.74 1.08 17.79
CA ASP A 36 19.37 0.76 19.18
C ASP A 36 18.47 1.84 19.78
N ALA A 37 18.81 3.12 19.57
CA ALA A 37 18.05 4.25 20.07
C ALA A 37 16.65 4.43 19.43
N LEU A 38 16.34 3.74 18.32
CA LEU A 38 14.99 3.75 17.74
C LEU A 38 13.94 3.11 18.67
N ASP A 39 14.34 2.24 19.61
CA ASP A 39 13.46 1.67 20.63
C ASP A 39 13.57 2.39 22.00
N SER A 40 14.23 3.55 22.05
CA SER A 40 14.36 4.26 23.33
C SER A 40 12.97 4.53 23.93
N PRO A 41 12.75 4.35 25.25
CA PRO A 41 11.49 4.73 25.88
C PRO A 41 11.21 6.25 25.78
N VAL A 42 12.25 7.07 25.53
CA VAL A 42 12.15 8.52 25.42
C VAL A 42 11.89 8.92 23.96
N LEU A 43 10.72 9.49 23.69
CA LEU A 43 10.32 9.89 22.32
C LEU A 43 11.36 10.77 21.63
N SER A 44 11.92 11.77 22.31
CA SER A 44 12.91 12.68 21.72
C SER A 44 14.20 11.98 21.29
N GLU A 45 14.58 10.88 21.96
CA GLU A 45 15.75 10.09 21.56
C GLU A 45 15.46 9.28 20.28
N ARG A 46 14.26 8.70 20.18
CA ARG A 46 13.83 7.99 18.96
C ARG A 46 13.79 8.93 17.74
N GLU A 47 13.26 10.14 17.92
CA GLU A 47 13.21 11.13 16.84
C GLU A 47 14.62 11.61 16.43
N GLN A 48 15.52 11.80 17.41
CA GLN A 48 16.92 12.13 17.11
C GLN A 48 17.64 11.00 16.38
N ALA A 49 17.42 9.75 16.78
CA ALA A 49 17.98 8.58 16.11
C ALA A 49 17.50 8.47 14.66
N ASN A 50 16.20 8.62 14.44
CA ASN A 50 15.58 8.65 13.11
C ASN A 50 16.18 9.77 12.23
N ALA A 51 16.30 10.98 12.78
CA ALA A 51 16.90 12.11 12.08
C ALA A 51 18.39 11.90 11.76
N ARG A 52 19.16 11.29 12.67
CA ARG A 52 20.57 10.95 12.45
C ARG A 52 20.74 9.97 11.31
N LEU A 53 19.97 8.87 11.28
CA LEU A 53 20.02 7.88 10.21
C LEU A 53 19.66 8.48 8.85
N LEU A 54 18.69 9.40 8.78
CA LEU A 54 18.32 10.08 7.54
C LEU A 54 19.30 11.17 7.09
N ALA A 55 20.08 11.73 8.02
CA ALA A 55 21.08 12.75 7.75
C ALA A 55 22.46 12.16 7.46
N ASP A 56 22.71 10.92 7.88
CA ASP A 56 23.97 10.24 7.64
C ASP A 56 24.07 9.79 6.18
N GLY A 57 25.13 10.24 5.49
CA GLY A 57 25.41 9.88 4.11
C GLY A 57 26.02 8.49 3.94
N SER A 58 26.56 7.89 5.01
CA SER A 58 27.03 6.50 4.98
C SER A 58 25.90 5.48 5.15
N PHE A 59 24.82 5.83 5.83
CA PHE A 59 23.67 4.95 5.97
C PHE A 59 22.82 4.95 4.69
N THR A 60 22.80 3.82 3.99
CA THR A 60 22.14 3.69 2.69
C THR A 60 20.80 2.97 2.78
N LEU A 61 19.98 3.09 1.73
CA LEU A 61 18.75 2.30 1.58
C LEU A 61 19.03 0.78 1.69
N ALA A 62 20.16 0.31 1.15
CA ALA A 62 20.54 -1.10 1.22
C ALA A 62 20.91 -1.55 2.65
N ASP A 63 21.33 -0.63 3.53
CA ASP A 63 21.55 -0.92 4.94
C ASP A 63 20.21 -1.05 5.68
N ALA A 64 19.27 -0.15 5.43
CA ALA A 64 17.90 -0.23 5.96
C ALA A 64 17.22 -1.55 5.53
N GLU A 65 17.31 -1.91 4.25
CA GLU A 65 16.78 -3.18 3.72
C GLU A 65 17.38 -4.40 4.42
N ARG A 66 18.69 -4.39 4.65
CA ARG A 66 19.40 -5.48 5.33
C ARG A 66 18.97 -5.62 6.79
N LEU A 67 18.83 -4.49 7.50
CA LEU A 67 18.34 -4.47 8.87
C LEU A 67 16.89 -4.98 8.94
N LEU A 68 16.03 -4.57 8.00
CA LEU A 68 14.65 -5.06 7.90
C LEU A 68 14.56 -6.55 7.53
N ALA A 69 15.51 -7.07 6.75
CA ALA A 69 15.61 -8.49 6.44
C ALA A 69 16.13 -9.33 7.61
N SER A 70 16.69 -8.70 8.64
CA SER A 70 17.16 -9.38 9.84
C SER A 70 16.04 -9.53 10.88
N ASP A 71 16.15 -10.56 11.73
CA ASP A 71 15.25 -10.78 12.86
C ASP A 71 15.70 -10.05 14.15
N SER A 72 16.75 -9.23 14.09
CA SER A 72 17.33 -8.60 15.28
C SER A 72 16.62 -7.32 15.74
N LEU A 73 15.75 -6.74 14.90
CA LEU A 73 15.02 -5.53 15.24
C LEU A 73 13.82 -5.83 16.15
N THR A 74 13.61 -5.01 17.18
CA THR A 74 12.34 -4.98 17.91
C THR A 74 11.20 -4.46 17.03
N ALA A 75 9.95 -4.59 17.48
CA ALA A 75 8.79 -4.15 16.72
C ALA A 75 8.82 -2.63 16.42
N GLU A 76 9.17 -1.81 17.42
CA GLU A 76 9.30 -0.34 17.25
C GLU A 76 10.47 0.02 16.32
N GLN A 77 11.63 -0.64 16.47
CA GLN A 77 12.77 -0.44 15.57
C GLN A 77 12.41 -0.77 14.13
N ARG A 78 11.72 -1.89 13.89
CA ARG A 78 11.27 -2.31 12.57
C ARG A 78 10.32 -1.29 11.96
N LEU A 79 9.29 -0.86 12.67
CA LEU A 79 8.33 0.13 12.19
C LEU A 79 9.02 1.45 11.79
N ARG A 80 9.93 1.95 12.64
CA ARG A 80 10.69 3.16 12.32
C ARG A 80 11.65 2.97 11.16
N MET A 81 12.34 1.82 11.12
CA MET A 81 13.25 1.49 10.03
C MET A 81 12.51 1.36 8.69
N GLU A 82 11.29 0.84 8.66
CA GLU A 82 10.44 0.85 7.47
C GLU A 82 10.16 2.28 7.01
N GLY A 83 9.81 3.19 7.93
CA GLY A 83 9.60 4.61 7.63
C GLY A 83 10.86 5.34 7.13
N ILE A 84 12.03 5.01 7.70
CA ILE A 84 13.33 5.52 7.25
C ILE A 84 13.63 5.03 5.84
N GLY A 85 13.52 3.72 5.60
CA GLY A 85 13.79 3.13 4.28
C GLY A 85 12.83 3.65 3.22
N LEU A 86 11.54 3.84 3.53
CA LEU A 86 10.58 4.45 2.61
C LEU A 86 10.95 5.92 2.30
N SER A 87 11.33 6.69 3.32
CA SER A 87 11.79 8.07 3.16
C SER A 87 13.05 8.17 2.29
N MET A 88 13.99 7.23 2.45
CA MET A 88 15.17 7.11 1.60
C MET A 88 14.80 6.72 0.17
N PHE A 89 13.95 5.72 -0.01
CA PHE A 89 13.46 5.28 -1.32
C PHE A 89 12.78 6.41 -2.09
N HIS A 90 12.09 7.31 -1.40
CA HIS A 90 11.50 8.50 -2.02
C HIS A 90 12.53 9.43 -2.69
N ARG A 91 13.77 9.47 -2.19
CA ARG A 91 14.88 10.31 -2.66
C ARG A 91 15.79 9.61 -3.67
N THR A 92 15.68 8.29 -3.82
CA THR A 92 16.51 7.54 -4.76
C THR A 92 16.02 7.69 -6.21
N PRO A 93 16.93 7.74 -7.20
CA PRO A 93 16.57 7.62 -8.60
C PRO A 93 15.82 6.30 -8.86
N ARG A 94 14.72 6.37 -9.61
CA ARG A 94 13.86 5.21 -9.90
C ARG A 94 14.15 4.67 -11.28
N ALA A 95 14.04 3.36 -11.44
CA ALA A 95 14.10 2.73 -12.74
C ALA A 95 12.84 3.03 -13.60
N GLY A 96 13.04 3.11 -14.91
CA GLY A 96 11.98 3.20 -15.91
C GLY A 96 12.24 2.22 -17.05
N LEU A 97 11.21 1.48 -17.47
CA LEU A 97 11.33 0.54 -18.60
C LEU A 97 11.24 1.24 -19.96
N GLY A 98 10.61 2.42 -20.05
CA GLY A 98 10.44 3.10 -21.34
C GLY A 98 9.36 2.51 -22.23
N VAL A 99 8.23 2.10 -21.65
CA VAL A 99 7.09 1.54 -22.40
C VAL A 99 5.78 2.23 -22.03
N GLN A 100 4.84 2.23 -22.96
CA GLN A 100 3.44 2.55 -22.70
C GLN A 100 2.65 1.25 -22.69
N PHE A 101 1.93 0.99 -21.59
CA PHE A 101 1.07 -0.16 -21.48
C PHE A 101 -0.22 0.04 -22.28
N GLY A 102 -0.69 -1.03 -22.92
CA GLY A 102 -2.03 -1.11 -23.47
C GLY A 102 -3.09 -1.30 -22.38
N PRO A 103 -4.37 -1.40 -22.78
CA PRO A 103 -5.45 -1.72 -21.84
C PRO A 103 -5.17 -3.06 -21.15
N PRO A 104 -5.46 -3.19 -19.84
CA PRO A 104 -5.25 -4.43 -19.12
C PRO A 104 -6.09 -5.54 -19.74
N VAL A 105 -5.47 -6.71 -19.92
CA VAL A 105 -6.15 -7.92 -20.40
C VAL A 105 -6.06 -8.95 -19.27
N GLU A 106 -7.17 -9.15 -18.57
CA GLU A 106 -7.23 -10.01 -17.38
C GLU A 106 -6.64 -11.41 -17.64
N GLY A 107 -5.76 -11.84 -16.74
CA GLY A 107 -5.08 -13.15 -16.82
C GLY A 107 -4.14 -13.31 -18.02
N ARG A 108 -3.97 -12.28 -18.86
CA ARG A 108 -3.12 -12.35 -20.06
C ARG A 108 -1.80 -11.61 -19.93
N GLY A 109 -1.61 -10.81 -18.89
CA GLY A 109 -0.37 -10.07 -18.64
C GLY A 109 -0.47 -8.60 -19.02
N ALA A 110 0.66 -7.96 -19.30
CA ALA A 110 0.74 -6.53 -19.63
C ALA A 110 1.08 -6.31 -21.11
N PRO A 111 0.12 -5.92 -21.97
CA PRO A 111 0.41 -5.61 -23.37
C PRO A 111 1.21 -4.31 -23.49
N LEU A 112 2.17 -4.28 -24.41
CA LEU A 112 2.97 -3.10 -24.71
C LEU A 112 2.40 -2.39 -25.94
N ASN A 113 1.90 -1.17 -25.77
CA ASN A 113 1.34 -0.37 -26.86
C ASN A 113 2.42 0.38 -27.63
N ALA A 114 3.38 0.97 -26.92
CA ALA A 114 4.47 1.72 -27.52
C ALA A 114 5.75 1.59 -26.69
N ILE A 115 6.88 1.83 -27.34
CA ILE A 115 8.21 1.89 -26.70
C ILE A 115 8.73 3.32 -26.86
N VAL A 116 9.28 3.89 -25.79
CA VAL A 116 9.83 5.23 -25.76
C VAL A 116 11.17 5.24 -26.52
N PRO A 117 11.34 6.04 -27.58
CA PRO A 117 12.61 6.12 -28.29
C PRO A 117 13.76 6.56 -27.38
N GLY A 118 14.93 5.94 -27.54
CA GLY A 118 16.12 6.24 -26.75
C GLY A 118 16.19 5.54 -25.38
N PHE A 119 15.14 4.83 -24.96
CA PHE A 119 15.22 3.96 -23.78
C PHE A 119 15.92 2.63 -24.09
N PRO A 120 16.64 2.03 -23.13
CA PRO A 120 17.33 0.77 -23.33
C PRO A 120 16.41 -0.38 -23.80
N ALA A 121 15.15 -0.39 -23.37
CA ALA A 121 14.19 -1.42 -23.75
C ALA A 121 13.83 -1.43 -25.25
N ALA A 122 14.10 -0.34 -25.99
CA ALA A 122 13.82 -0.25 -27.43
C ALA A 122 14.64 -1.24 -28.27
N GLU A 123 15.76 -1.73 -27.76
CA GLU A 123 16.59 -2.73 -28.43
C GLU A 123 16.03 -4.16 -28.29
N PHE A 124 15.18 -4.40 -27.28
CA PHE A 124 14.72 -5.74 -26.89
C PHE A 124 13.24 -5.95 -27.13
N LEU A 125 12.42 -4.91 -26.87
CA LEU A 125 10.97 -4.97 -26.87
C LEU A 125 10.39 -4.33 -28.13
N LYS A 126 9.19 -4.76 -28.51
CA LYS A 126 8.44 -4.25 -29.65
C LYS A 126 7.01 -3.90 -29.25
N PRO A 127 6.38 -2.90 -29.90
CA PRO A 127 4.94 -2.71 -29.80
C PRO A 127 4.20 -4.01 -30.14
N GLY A 128 3.19 -4.34 -29.34
CA GLY A 128 2.41 -5.58 -29.45
C GLY A 128 2.94 -6.76 -28.63
N ASP A 129 4.14 -6.67 -28.06
CA ASP A 129 4.61 -7.68 -27.11
C ASP A 129 3.67 -7.76 -25.88
N LEU A 130 3.42 -8.98 -25.40
CA LEU A 130 2.63 -9.23 -24.20
C LEU A 130 3.52 -9.77 -23.10
N VAL A 131 3.71 -9.00 -22.02
CA VAL A 131 4.55 -9.42 -20.89
C VAL A 131 3.77 -10.37 -20.00
N ARG A 132 4.25 -11.62 -19.90
CA ARG A 132 3.63 -12.74 -19.18
C ARG A 132 4.24 -12.94 -17.80
N SER A 133 5.54 -12.70 -17.66
CA SER A 133 6.25 -12.85 -16.39
C SER A 133 7.40 -11.86 -16.23
N ILE A 134 7.75 -11.55 -14.98
CA ILE A 134 8.92 -10.76 -14.60
C ILE A 134 9.69 -11.55 -13.55
N ASN A 135 10.98 -11.79 -13.78
CA ASN A 135 11.85 -12.58 -12.92
C ASN A 135 11.28 -13.99 -12.59
N GLY A 136 10.54 -14.57 -13.53
CA GLY A 136 9.88 -15.87 -13.36
C GLY A 136 8.49 -15.82 -12.73
N GLU A 137 8.08 -14.68 -12.17
CA GLU A 137 6.76 -14.50 -11.54
C GLU A 137 5.71 -14.02 -12.56
N PRO A 138 4.49 -14.59 -12.57
CA PRO A 138 3.43 -14.15 -13.47
C PRO A 138 3.04 -12.67 -13.27
N VAL A 139 2.87 -11.94 -14.37
CA VAL A 139 2.34 -10.58 -14.33
C VAL A 139 0.82 -10.61 -14.27
N VAL A 140 0.25 -10.18 -13.14
CA VAL A 140 -1.21 -10.11 -12.95
C VAL A 140 -1.83 -8.97 -13.74
N ASN A 141 -1.23 -7.77 -13.68
CA ASN A 141 -1.72 -6.57 -14.37
C ASN A 141 -0.62 -5.51 -14.54
N THR A 142 -0.95 -4.43 -15.25
CA THR A 142 -0.03 -3.31 -15.55
C THR A 142 0.38 -2.51 -14.30
N ASN A 143 -0.49 -2.44 -13.28
CA ASN A 143 -0.17 -1.77 -12.02
C ASN A 143 0.92 -2.51 -11.25
N HIS A 144 0.79 -3.84 -11.14
CA HIS A 144 1.79 -4.71 -10.54
C HIS A 144 3.14 -4.56 -11.25
N MET A 145 3.13 -4.64 -12.59
CA MET A 145 4.35 -4.44 -13.38
C MET A 145 4.99 -3.06 -13.15
N GLY A 146 4.19 -1.99 -13.06
CA GLY A 146 4.67 -0.66 -12.75
C GLY A 146 5.39 -0.58 -11.40
N SER A 147 4.83 -1.18 -10.35
CA SER A 147 5.46 -1.23 -9.01
C SER A 147 6.74 -2.06 -9.03
N VAL A 148 6.75 -3.20 -9.74
CA VAL A 148 7.95 -4.03 -9.91
C VAL A 148 9.04 -3.22 -10.60
N ILE A 149 8.77 -2.54 -11.72
CA ILE A 149 9.78 -1.71 -12.40
C ILE A 149 10.33 -0.63 -11.46
N LEU A 150 9.46 0.12 -10.77
CA LEU A 150 9.87 1.23 -9.89
C LEU A 150 10.68 0.79 -8.68
N SER A 151 10.55 -0.48 -8.27
CA SER A 151 11.29 -1.03 -7.13
C SER A 151 12.77 -1.28 -7.44
N HIS A 152 13.19 -1.20 -8.71
CA HIS A 152 14.58 -1.39 -9.15
C HIS A 152 15.35 -0.08 -9.26
N ALA A 153 16.69 -0.18 -9.27
CA ALA A 153 17.56 0.95 -9.56
C ALA A 153 17.74 1.12 -11.08
N PRO A 154 17.98 2.36 -11.57
CA PRO A 154 18.39 2.56 -12.96
C PRO A 154 19.64 1.76 -13.30
N GLY A 155 19.64 1.13 -14.47
CA GLY A 155 20.72 0.24 -14.91
C GLY A 155 20.55 -1.23 -14.52
N ASP A 156 19.64 -1.56 -13.60
CA ASP A 156 19.26 -2.95 -13.33
C ASP A 156 18.65 -3.59 -14.59
N SER A 157 18.70 -4.93 -14.68
CA SER A 157 18.01 -5.68 -15.73
C SER A 157 16.83 -6.47 -15.17
N LEU A 158 15.71 -6.47 -15.89
CA LEU A 158 14.56 -7.33 -15.60
C LEU A 158 14.52 -8.51 -16.56
N ARG A 159 14.35 -9.72 -16.03
CA ARG A 159 14.13 -10.91 -16.85
C ARG A 159 12.65 -11.04 -17.20
N LEU A 160 12.28 -10.64 -18.41
CA LEU A 160 10.90 -10.63 -18.89
C LEU A 160 10.60 -11.90 -19.69
N GLY A 161 9.52 -12.59 -19.32
CA GLY A 161 8.87 -13.57 -20.19
C GLY A 161 7.80 -12.88 -21.02
N ILE A 162 7.92 -12.90 -22.35
CA ILE A 162 6.99 -12.21 -23.26
C ILE A 162 6.44 -13.17 -24.32
N ASP A 163 5.22 -12.90 -24.77
CA ASP A 163 4.66 -13.49 -25.99
C ASP A 163 4.67 -12.42 -27.10
N ARG A 164 5.45 -12.67 -28.15
CA ARG A 164 5.60 -11.74 -29.29
C ARG A 164 4.75 -12.20 -30.48
N PRO A 165 3.87 -11.36 -31.03
CA PRO A 165 3.09 -11.73 -32.21
C PRO A 165 3.99 -11.92 -33.44
N LEU A 166 3.78 -13.00 -34.19
CA LEU A 166 4.59 -13.35 -35.38
C LEU A 166 4.05 -12.76 -36.70
N GLY A 167 2.94 -12.02 -36.67
CA GLY A 167 2.36 -11.43 -37.86
C GLY A 167 0.94 -10.91 -37.64
N PRO A 168 0.29 -10.42 -38.71
CA PRO A 168 -1.11 -9.99 -38.64
C PRO A 168 -2.02 -11.18 -38.31
N VAL A 169 -3.12 -10.90 -37.61
CA VAL A 169 -4.19 -11.88 -37.39
C VAL A 169 -4.88 -12.14 -38.73
N LEU A 170 -4.54 -13.26 -39.37
CA LEU A 170 -5.14 -13.65 -40.66
C LEU A 170 -6.59 -14.15 -40.49
N ASN A 171 -6.89 -14.76 -39.34
CA ASN A 171 -8.22 -15.26 -39.00
C ASN A 171 -8.64 -14.74 -37.61
N PRO A 172 -9.69 -13.91 -37.48
CA PRO A 172 -10.17 -13.41 -36.20
C PRO A 172 -10.62 -14.51 -35.21
N ALA A 173 -10.94 -15.71 -35.72
CA ALA A 173 -11.35 -16.85 -34.90
C ALA A 173 -10.16 -17.60 -34.26
N GLU A 174 -8.94 -17.39 -34.74
CA GLU A 174 -7.73 -18.04 -34.22
C GLU A 174 -6.88 -17.02 -33.47
N PRO A 175 -6.33 -17.39 -32.29
CA PRO A 175 -5.35 -16.53 -31.64
C PRO A 175 -4.15 -16.35 -32.57
N PRO A 176 -3.58 -15.13 -32.68
CA PRO A 176 -2.41 -14.92 -33.52
C PRO A 176 -1.29 -15.88 -33.10
N PRO A 177 -0.47 -16.37 -34.04
CA PRO A 177 0.71 -17.12 -33.66
C PRO A 177 1.64 -16.20 -32.86
N PHE A 178 2.07 -16.69 -31.69
CA PHE A 178 3.02 -15.99 -30.83
C PHE A 178 4.32 -16.78 -30.72
N GLN A 179 5.42 -16.06 -30.53
CA GLN A 179 6.70 -16.60 -30.10
C GLN A 179 6.94 -16.19 -28.66
N SER A 180 7.04 -17.17 -27.75
CA SER A 180 7.43 -16.91 -26.38
C SER A 180 8.95 -16.69 -26.28
N LEU A 181 9.35 -15.60 -25.65
CA LEU A 181 10.74 -15.19 -25.47
C LEU A 181 11.02 -14.93 -24.00
N THR A 182 12.27 -15.12 -23.59
CA THR A 182 12.78 -14.66 -22.28
C THR A 182 13.91 -13.69 -22.55
N LEU A 183 13.77 -12.45 -22.10
CA LEU A 183 14.69 -11.36 -22.39
C LEU A 183 15.16 -10.72 -21.09
N ASP A 184 16.46 -10.47 -20.96
CA ASP A 184 17.01 -9.63 -19.90
C ASP A 184 17.04 -8.18 -20.39
N VAL A 185 16.11 -7.36 -19.91
CA VAL A 185 15.88 -6.00 -20.42
C VAL A 185 16.44 -4.98 -19.42
N PRO A 186 17.44 -4.17 -19.81
CA PRO A 186 17.99 -3.12 -18.95
C PRO A 186 16.97 -2.01 -18.72
N LEU A 187 16.99 -1.45 -17.50
CA LEU A 187 16.14 -0.35 -17.09
C LEU A 187 16.86 0.99 -17.23
N GLY A 188 16.17 1.98 -17.79
CA GLY A 188 16.61 3.38 -17.82
C GLY A 188 16.27 4.12 -16.53
N ARG A 189 16.47 5.45 -16.53
CA ARG A 189 16.02 6.30 -15.43
C ARG A 189 14.57 6.70 -15.66
N PHE A 190 13.76 6.65 -14.61
CA PHE A 190 12.36 7.07 -14.67
C PHE A 190 12.23 8.56 -15.04
N GLU A 191 13.16 9.39 -14.58
CA GLU A 191 13.20 10.84 -14.84
C GLU A 191 13.33 11.19 -16.34
N ASP A 192 13.85 10.27 -17.15
CA ASP A 192 13.97 10.44 -18.60
C ASP A 192 12.64 10.15 -19.32
N LEU A 193 11.64 9.59 -18.61
CA LEU A 193 10.29 9.45 -19.14
C LEU A 193 9.61 10.82 -19.06
N ASN A 194 8.99 11.25 -20.17
CA ASN A 194 8.12 12.43 -20.18
C ASN A 194 6.75 12.16 -19.51
N ASN A 195 6.74 11.26 -18.53
CA ASN A 195 5.57 10.90 -17.75
C ASN A 195 5.61 11.70 -16.45
N GLY A 196 4.44 12.03 -15.90
CA GLY A 196 4.37 12.65 -14.57
C GLY A 196 5.02 11.78 -13.49
N GLN A 197 5.22 12.37 -12.31
CA GLN A 197 5.72 11.65 -11.14
C GLN A 197 4.81 10.44 -10.81
N PRO A 198 5.37 9.30 -10.37
CA PRO A 198 4.56 8.18 -9.94
C PRO A 198 3.71 8.62 -8.73
N THR A 199 2.49 8.08 -8.64
CA THR A 199 1.62 8.37 -7.50
C THR A 199 2.25 7.87 -6.20
N PRO A 200 2.02 8.54 -5.06
CA PRO A 200 2.58 8.10 -3.77
C PRO A 200 2.30 6.63 -3.44
N VAL A 201 1.05 6.18 -3.67
CA VAL A 201 0.61 4.79 -3.46
C VAL A 201 1.45 3.80 -4.30
N ARG A 202 1.80 4.16 -5.54
CA ARG A 202 2.62 3.30 -6.39
C ARG A 202 4.07 3.26 -5.96
N VAL A 203 4.61 4.37 -5.45
CA VAL A 203 5.97 4.41 -4.89
C VAL A 203 6.06 3.55 -3.65
N GLU A 204 5.07 3.64 -2.77
CA GLU A 204 5.00 2.81 -1.57
C GLU A 204 4.89 1.30 -1.92
N ALA A 205 4.02 0.93 -2.85
CA ALA A 205 3.93 -0.45 -3.34
C ALA A 205 5.26 -0.95 -3.94
N ALA A 206 5.99 -0.08 -4.64
CA ALA A 206 7.31 -0.41 -5.18
C ALA A 206 8.35 -0.62 -4.07
N TYR A 207 8.30 0.16 -2.99
CA TYR A 207 9.16 -0.02 -1.84
C TYR A 207 8.93 -1.38 -1.16
N TYR A 208 7.68 -1.77 -0.92
CA TYR A 208 7.40 -3.08 -0.32
C TYR A 208 7.77 -4.25 -1.23
N GLN A 209 7.60 -4.12 -2.54
CA GLN A 209 8.11 -5.12 -3.49
C GLN A 209 9.64 -5.26 -3.38
N ARG A 210 10.35 -4.15 -3.14
CA ARG A 210 11.80 -4.13 -2.95
C ARG A 210 12.20 -4.82 -1.64
N LEU A 211 11.53 -4.51 -0.54
CA LEU A 211 11.73 -5.18 0.76
C LEU A 211 11.52 -6.69 0.66
N SER A 212 10.44 -7.12 0.00
CA SER A 212 10.16 -8.55 -0.20
C SER A 212 11.30 -9.26 -0.94
N ARG A 213 11.88 -8.64 -1.98
CA ARG A 213 13.05 -9.19 -2.67
C ARG A 213 14.32 -9.23 -1.81
N ALA A 214 14.46 -8.28 -0.89
CA ALA A 214 15.56 -8.28 0.07
C ALA A 214 15.40 -9.33 1.17
N GLY A 215 14.29 -10.08 1.18
CA GLY A 215 13.97 -11.06 2.22
C GLY A 215 13.37 -10.43 3.47
N ALA A 216 13.07 -9.13 3.46
CA ALA A 216 12.36 -8.48 4.54
C ALA A 216 10.89 -8.91 4.53
N ILE A 217 10.44 -9.44 5.66
CA ILE A 217 9.03 -9.71 5.89
C ILE A 217 8.38 -8.38 6.22
N HIS A 218 7.68 -7.82 5.23
CA HIS A 218 6.75 -6.75 5.50
C HIS A 218 5.48 -7.37 6.08
N THR A 219 5.37 -7.34 7.39
CA THR A 219 4.09 -7.55 8.05
C THR A 219 3.45 -6.17 8.10
N PRO A 220 2.45 -5.86 7.24
CA PRO A 220 1.77 -4.57 7.35
C PRO A 220 1.35 -4.43 8.82
N PRO A 221 1.72 -3.34 9.50
CA PRO A 221 1.39 -3.18 10.89
C PRO A 221 -0.13 -3.18 10.99
N LEU A 222 -0.70 -4.29 11.44
CA LEU A 222 -2.08 -4.36 11.82
C LEU A 222 -2.14 -3.57 13.14
N VAL A 223 -2.41 -2.27 13.01
CA VAL A 223 -2.80 -1.43 14.14
C VAL A 223 -4.03 -2.11 14.73
N GLY A 224 -3.85 -2.78 15.88
CA GLY A 224 -4.90 -3.57 16.51
C GLY A 224 -4.82 -5.09 16.32
N ASP A 225 -3.78 -5.65 15.71
CA ASP A 225 -3.61 -7.11 15.73
C ASP A 225 -3.40 -7.61 17.16
N GLY A 226 -4.27 -8.52 17.60
CA GLY A 226 -4.34 -8.98 18.99
C GLY A 226 -5.14 -8.07 19.93
N LEU A 227 -5.52 -6.86 19.51
CA LEU A 227 -6.50 -6.03 20.22
C LEU A 227 -7.88 -6.30 19.62
N SER A 228 -8.69 -7.10 20.32
CA SER A 228 -10.11 -7.18 19.98
C SER A 228 -10.74 -5.78 20.04
N PRO A 229 -11.80 -5.50 19.27
CA PRO A 229 -12.53 -4.23 19.37
C PRO A 229 -12.89 -3.86 20.83
N LEU A 230 -13.13 -4.86 21.68
CA LEU A 230 -13.39 -4.70 23.11
C LEU A 230 -12.16 -4.22 23.90
N LEU A 231 -10.95 -4.72 23.58
CA LEU A 231 -9.72 -4.24 24.21
C LEU A 231 -9.39 -2.78 23.82
N TRP A 232 -9.69 -2.41 22.58
CA TRP A 232 -9.52 -1.03 22.11
C TRP A 232 -10.48 -0.08 22.82
N LEU A 233 -11.77 -0.46 22.92
CA LEU A 233 -12.78 0.29 23.67
C LEU A 233 -12.40 0.43 25.16
N ARG A 234 -11.92 -0.65 25.78
CA ARG A 234 -11.49 -0.63 27.19
C ARG A 234 -10.29 0.29 27.42
N ALA A 235 -9.35 0.37 26.47
CA ALA A 235 -8.22 1.30 26.54
C ALA A 235 -8.66 2.78 26.44
N GLU A 236 -9.72 3.06 25.68
CA GLU A 236 -10.38 4.37 25.60
C GLU A 236 -11.29 4.67 26.82
N GLY A 237 -11.32 3.78 27.82
CA GLY A 237 -12.09 3.98 29.05
C GLY A 237 -13.56 3.54 28.97
N TYR A 238 -13.97 2.79 27.94
CA TYR A 238 -15.27 2.15 27.93
C TYR A 238 -15.27 0.93 28.87
N ASP A 239 -16.07 0.99 29.93
CA ASP A 239 -16.31 -0.13 30.84
C ASP A 239 -17.45 -1.00 30.29
N GLU A 240 -17.19 -2.29 30.07
CA GLU A 240 -18.20 -3.26 29.61
C GLU A 240 -19.40 -3.37 30.57
N ARG A 241 -19.24 -2.93 31.82
CA ARG A 241 -20.30 -2.93 32.84
C ARG A 241 -21.40 -1.89 32.62
N GLU A 242 -21.19 -0.89 31.75
CA GLU A 242 -22.23 0.09 31.44
C GLU A 242 -23.16 -0.35 30.30
N THR A 243 -22.89 -1.49 29.67
CA THR A 243 -23.79 -2.09 28.68
C THR A 243 -24.33 -3.43 29.18
N GLU A 244 -25.30 -3.39 30.09
CA GLU A 244 -26.39 -4.36 29.99
C GLU A 244 -27.06 -4.12 28.63
N ALA A 245 -26.58 -4.81 27.60
CA ALA A 245 -27.17 -4.74 26.28
C ALA A 245 -28.67 -5.09 26.42
N PRO A 246 -29.60 -4.29 25.88
CA PRO A 246 -30.96 -4.75 25.75
C PRO A 246 -30.93 -6.04 24.93
N THR A 247 -31.47 -7.12 25.50
CA THR A 247 -31.71 -8.36 24.76
C THR A 247 -32.65 -8.04 23.61
N ILE A 248 -32.09 -7.72 22.44
CA ILE A 248 -32.88 -7.57 21.22
C ILE A 248 -33.35 -8.97 20.87
N ALA A 249 -34.64 -9.22 21.10
CA ALA A 249 -35.32 -10.40 20.59
C ALA A 249 -35.12 -10.44 19.07
N VAL A 250 -34.36 -11.43 18.59
CA VAL A 250 -34.18 -11.70 17.17
C VAL A 250 -35.52 -12.16 16.61
N LEU A 251 -36.27 -11.23 15.99
CA LEU A 251 -37.31 -11.59 15.06
C LEU A 251 -36.64 -12.05 13.75
N PRO A 252 -37.10 -13.16 13.14
CA PRO A 252 -36.51 -13.68 11.92
C PRO A 252 -36.89 -12.77 10.75
N VAL A 253 -36.04 -11.80 10.45
CA VAL A 253 -36.10 -11.01 9.21
C VAL A 253 -34.93 -11.47 8.34
N ALA A 254 -35.26 -11.83 7.10
CA ALA A 254 -34.35 -12.42 6.14
C ALA A 254 -33.09 -11.56 5.90
N ALA A 255 -31.94 -12.19 6.16
CA ALA A 255 -30.60 -11.96 5.60
C ALA A 255 -30.23 -10.50 5.23
N TRP A 256 -29.74 -9.75 6.21
CA TRP A 256 -28.81 -8.64 5.97
C TRP A 256 -27.44 -9.03 6.54
N ARG A 257 -26.45 -9.14 5.65
CA ARG A 257 -25.04 -9.35 6.02
C ARG A 257 -24.43 -7.99 6.37
N VAL A 258 -24.07 -7.81 7.63
CA VAL A 258 -23.21 -6.70 8.07
C VAL A 258 -21.82 -6.93 7.49
N LEU A 259 -21.33 -5.99 6.69
CA LEU A 259 -19.96 -5.94 6.18
C LEU A 259 -19.08 -5.21 7.21
N SER A 260 -18.08 -5.87 7.77
CA SER A 260 -16.96 -5.20 8.44
C SER A 260 -15.93 -4.76 7.39
N PHE A 261 -15.35 -3.57 7.58
CA PHE A 261 -14.18 -3.12 6.83
C PHE A 261 -12.95 -3.92 7.27
N GLY A 262 -12.33 -4.62 6.33
CA GLY A 262 -11.13 -5.46 6.52
C GLY A 262 -11.42 -6.93 6.22
N GLY A 263 -11.10 -7.38 5.00
CA GLY A 263 -11.19 -8.81 4.62
C GLY A 263 -10.25 -9.67 5.48
N GLN A 264 -10.53 -10.93 5.80
CA GLN A 264 -11.35 -11.96 5.14
C GLN A 264 -12.00 -12.89 6.18
N PRO A 265 -12.88 -13.81 5.76
CA PRO A 265 -12.91 -15.13 6.37
C PRO A 265 -12.64 -16.25 5.35
N VAL A 266 -11.67 -17.10 5.67
CA VAL A 266 -11.60 -18.47 5.16
C VAL A 266 -12.13 -19.39 6.25
N ALA A 267 -13.32 -19.96 6.05
CA ALA A 267 -13.64 -21.35 6.42
C ALA A 267 -15.00 -21.76 5.83
N SER A 268 -14.93 -22.81 5.02
CA SER A 268 -15.97 -23.68 4.45
C SER A 268 -17.31 -23.76 5.21
N VAL A 269 -18.40 -23.52 4.48
CA VAL A 269 -19.65 -24.29 4.63
C VAL A 269 -19.97 -24.92 3.29
N SER A 270 -20.07 -26.25 3.34
CA SER A 270 -20.28 -27.21 2.26
C SER A 270 -21.62 -27.02 1.54
N ASP A 271 -21.63 -27.41 0.26
CA ASP A 271 -22.78 -27.76 -0.59
C ASP A 271 -23.87 -26.71 -0.83
N ILE A 272 -23.66 -25.83 -1.83
CA ILE A 272 -24.72 -25.40 -2.75
C ILE A 272 -24.12 -25.30 -4.17
N GLU A 273 -24.45 -26.27 -5.03
CA GLU A 273 -24.35 -26.13 -6.48
C GLU A 273 -25.32 -25.04 -6.96
N LEU A 274 -24.83 -23.84 -7.31
CA LEU A 274 -25.59 -22.90 -8.13
C LEU A 274 -24.70 -22.32 -9.24
N ARG A 275 -25.18 -22.54 -10.46
CA ARG A 275 -24.60 -22.11 -11.73
C ARG A 275 -24.31 -20.61 -11.76
N ARG A 276 -23.14 -20.25 -12.32
CA ARG A 276 -22.72 -18.97 -12.92
C ARG A 276 -23.69 -17.79 -12.71
N GLY A 277 -23.32 -16.88 -11.80
CA GLY A 277 -23.79 -15.51 -11.75
C GLY A 277 -22.58 -14.57 -11.74
N ASP A 278 -22.55 -13.64 -12.68
CA ASP A 278 -21.49 -12.63 -12.88
C ASP A 278 -21.37 -11.68 -11.67
N GLU A 279 -20.26 -11.77 -10.94
CA GLU A 279 -19.95 -10.96 -9.75
C GLU A 279 -19.91 -9.44 -10.06
N HIS A 280 -19.60 -9.05 -11.31
CA HIS A 280 -19.61 -7.65 -11.73
C HIS A 280 -21.01 -7.08 -11.95
N ALA A 281 -22.04 -7.91 -12.11
CA ALA A 281 -23.43 -7.46 -12.13
C ALA A 281 -23.95 -7.17 -10.71
N MET A 282 -23.46 -7.89 -9.69
CA MET A 282 -23.79 -7.63 -8.29
C MET A 282 -23.13 -6.34 -7.76
N MET A 283 -21.84 -6.10 -8.07
CA MET A 283 -21.17 -4.86 -7.63
C MET A 283 -21.71 -3.58 -8.30
N ARG A 284 -22.16 -3.67 -9.57
CA ARG A 284 -22.80 -2.54 -10.26
C ARG A 284 -24.21 -2.26 -9.73
N ARG A 285 -24.95 -3.27 -9.29
CA ARG A 285 -26.26 -3.06 -8.65
C ARG A 285 -26.14 -2.51 -7.24
N SER A 286 -25.13 -2.90 -6.46
CA SER A 286 -24.93 -2.37 -5.11
C SER A 286 -24.49 -0.90 -5.10
N SER A 287 -23.58 -0.51 -6.00
CA SER A 287 -23.16 0.90 -6.13
C SER A 287 -24.27 1.81 -6.69
N VAL A 288 -25.04 1.35 -7.68
CA VAL A 288 -26.17 2.11 -8.24
C VAL A 288 -27.34 2.20 -7.25
N ALA A 289 -27.60 1.16 -6.44
CA ALA A 289 -28.62 1.23 -5.39
C ALA A 289 -28.23 2.21 -4.26
N LEU A 290 -26.96 2.22 -3.85
CA LEU A 290 -26.47 3.16 -2.82
C LEU A 290 -26.44 4.62 -3.29
N GLN A 291 -26.26 4.87 -4.59
CA GLN A 291 -26.41 6.21 -5.19
C GLN A 291 -27.88 6.61 -5.39
N ALA A 292 -28.77 5.67 -5.72
CA ALA A 292 -30.19 5.97 -5.92
C ALA A 292 -30.91 6.35 -4.61
N ASP A 293 -30.43 5.85 -3.47
CA ASP A 293 -31.03 6.10 -2.14
C ASP A 293 -30.39 7.29 -1.38
N GLY A 294 -29.48 8.06 -2.01
CA GLY A 294 -28.86 9.25 -1.41
C GLY A 294 -27.89 8.99 -0.24
N VAL A 295 -27.65 7.72 0.09
CA VAL A 295 -26.80 7.29 1.21
C VAL A 295 -25.34 7.69 0.99
N TYR A 296 -24.86 7.64 -0.26
CA TYR A 296 -23.48 8.02 -0.58
C TYR A 296 -23.22 9.52 -0.38
N ASP A 297 -24.17 10.36 -0.79
CA ASP A 297 -24.08 11.81 -0.64
C ASP A 297 -24.13 12.18 0.86
N HIS A 298 -24.97 11.50 1.66
CA HIS A 298 -25.02 11.71 3.10
C HIS A 298 -23.73 11.32 3.83
N ILE A 299 -23.05 10.24 3.37
CA ILE A 299 -21.75 9.82 3.92
C ILE A 299 -20.64 10.83 3.55
N GLU A 300 -20.59 11.28 2.30
CA GLU A 300 -19.63 12.31 1.86
C GLU A 300 -19.85 13.64 2.58
N GLU A 301 -21.09 14.10 2.72
CA GLU A 301 -21.44 15.32 3.47
C GLU A 301 -21.04 15.21 4.95
N SER A 302 -21.30 14.05 5.58
CA SER A 302 -20.94 13.82 6.98
C SER A 302 -19.41 13.73 7.18
N LEU A 303 -18.69 13.12 6.24
CA LEU A 303 -17.22 13.09 6.25
C LEU A 303 -16.61 14.48 6.01
N ALA A 304 -17.22 15.29 5.14
CA ALA A 304 -16.81 16.67 4.91
C ALA A 304 -17.02 17.54 6.17
N ALA A 305 -18.17 17.40 6.83
CA ALA A 305 -18.49 18.06 8.10
C ALA A 305 -17.50 17.66 9.21
N TYR A 306 -17.21 16.36 9.34
CA TYR A 306 -16.21 15.83 10.27
C TYR A 306 -14.82 16.44 10.03
N ARG A 307 -14.33 16.46 8.79
CA ARG A 307 -13.03 17.05 8.42
C ARG A 307 -12.97 18.57 8.69
N ALA A 308 -14.08 19.29 8.51
CA ALA A 308 -14.16 20.72 8.83
C ALA A 308 -14.07 20.97 10.35
N LEU A 309 -14.79 20.17 11.14
CA LEU A 309 -14.77 20.21 12.61
C LEU A 309 -13.37 19.94 13.18
N VAL A 310 -12.70 18.89 12.71
CA VAL A 310 -11.34 18.53 13.15
C VAL A 310 -10.34 19.67 12.88
N ARG A 311 -10.43 20.31 11.71
CA ARG A 311 -9.58 21.46 11.37
C ARG A 311 -9.84 22.68 12.26
N ARG A 312 -11.10 23.00 12.54
CA ARG A 312 -11.47 24.11 13.42
C ARG A 312 -10.99 23.87 14.86
N LEU A 313 -11.09 22.64 15.35
CA LEU A 313 -10.64 22.26 16.68
C LEU A 313 -9.10 22.34 16.82
N ALA A 314 -8.36 21.98 15.76
CA ALA A 314 -6.91 22.18 15.71
C ALA A 314 -6.53 23.67 15.72
N GLN A 315 -7.24 24.53 14.99
CA GLN A 315 -7.02 25.98 14.98
C GLN A 315 -7.28 26.62 16.36
N LEU A 316 -8.34 26.20 17.05
CA LEU A 316 -8.65 26.68 18.41
C LEU A 316 -7.58 26.25 19.42
N ARG A 317 -7.08 25.00 19.32
CA ARG A 317 -5.97 24.53 20.19
C ARG A 317 -4.68 25.33 19.97
N ALA A 318 -4.35 25.67 18.72
CA ALA A 318 -3.19 26.50 18.40
C ALA A 318 -3.32 27.91 19.00
N LEU A 319 -4.51 28.52 18.95
CA LEU A 319 -4.78 29.83 19.55
C LEU A 319 -4.63 29.86 21.08
N VAL A 320 -4.80 28.72 21.76
CA VAL A 320 -4.62 28.60 23.22
C VAL A 320 -3.15 28.38 23.59
N GLY A 321 -2.34 27.82 22.69
CA GLY A 321 -0.94 27.48 22.95
C GLY A 321 0.07 28.63 22.87
N GLU A 322 -0.25 29.75 22.20
CA GLU A 322 0.73 30.81 21.87
C GLU A 322 0.63 32.11 22.69
N ALA A 323 -0.16 32.17 23.77
CA ALA A 323 -0.33 33.45 24.49
C ALA A 323 0.84 33.77 25.45
N PRO A 324 1.56 34.91 25.29
CA PRO A 324 2.64 35.30 26.19
C PRO A 324 2.12 35.73 27.57
N ALA A 325 2.86 35.36 28.62
CA ALA A 325 2.52 35.66 30.01
C ALA A 325 2.82 37.12 30.35
N GLY A 326 1.78 37.96 30.46
CA GLY A 326 1.91 39.32 31.00
C GLY A 326 0.58 40.03 31.19
N ASP A 327 0.19 40.23 32.46
CA ASP A 327 -0.80 41.14 33.07
C ASP A 327 -2.20 41.37 32.42
N ALA A 328 -2.54 40.62 31.37
CA ALA A 328 -3.87 40.57 30.76
C ALA A 328 -4.77 39.48 31.37
N ASP A 329 -4.53 39.06 32.62
CA ASP A 329 -5.04 37.82 33.20
C ASP A 329 -6.56 37.68 33.17
N ALA A 330 -7.33 38.76 33.36
CA ALA A 330 -8.79 38.71 33.33
C ALA A 330 -9.36 38.56 31.90
N GLN A 331 -8.83 39.31 30.93
CA GLN A 331 -9.26 39.21 29.53
C GLN A 331 -8.73 37.94 28.85
N GLN A 332 -7.55 37.48 29.27
CA GLN A 332 -6.94 36.24 28.81
C GLN A 332 -7.67 35.02 29.37
N SER A 333 -8.07 35.04 30.64
CA SER A 333 -8.91 34.00 31.23
C SER A 333 -10.27 33.93 30.53
N LEU A 334 -10.94 35.08 30.28
CA LEU A 334 -12.19 35.12 29.52
C LEU A 334 -12.03 34.61 28.08
N ARG A 335 -10.89 34.84 27.42
CA ARG A 335 -10.61 34.33 26.08
C ARG A 335 -10.36 32.82 26.09
N ILE A 336 -9.62 32.30 27.07
CA ILE A 336 -9.37 30.87 27.26
C ILE A 336 -10.68 30.15 27.58
N ASP A 337 -11.51 30.69 28.47
CA ASP A 337 -12.80 30.10 28.82
C ASP A 337 -13.76 30.08 27.63
N ARG A 338 -13.76 31.13 26.81
CA ARG A 338 -14.55 31.17 25.56
C ARG A 338 -14.08 30.11 24.56
N VAL A 339 -12.77 29.93 24.38
CA VAL A 339 -12.24 28.89 23.49
C VAL A 339 -12.53 27.49 24.02
N ARG A 340 -12.46 27.26 25.33
CA ARG A 340 -12.84 25.99 25.96
C ARG A 340 -14.32 25.67 25.80
N ALA A 341 -15.20 26.68 25.95
CA ALA A 341 -16.62 26.52 25.72
C ALA A 341 -16.93 26.16 24.26
N GLU A 342 -16.27 26.83 23.31
CA GLU A 342 -16.40 26.53 21.88
C GLU A 342 -15.87 25.13 21.54
N GLN A 343 -14.75 24.70 22.14
CA GLN A 343 -14.25 23.33 21.99
C GLN A 343 -15.25 22.29 22.50
N ALA A 344 -15.83 22.50 23.68
CA ALA A 344 -16.81 21.59 24.26
C ALA A 344 -18.12 21.50 23.44
N GLU A 345 -18.48 22.56 22.72
CA GLU A 345 -19.61 22.56 21.78
C GLU A 345 -19.29 21.76 20.51
N LEU A 346 -18.12 21.99 19.90
CA LEU A 346 -17.68 21.24 18.71
C LEU A 346 -17.51 19.74 19.02
N GLU A 347 -17.04 19.37 20.21
CA GLU A 347 -16.96 17.97 20.65
C GLU A 347 -18.34 17.34 20.86
N ARG A 348 -19.36 18.11 21.26
CA ARG A 348 -20.75 17.63 21.34
C ARG A 348 -21.33 17.43 19.94
N GLU A 349 -21.06 18.35 19.02
CA GLU A 349 -21.49 18.26 17.62
C GLU A 349 -20.84 17.05 16.90
N LEU A 350 -19.53 16.85 17.09
CA LEU A 350 -18.81 15.69 16.58
C LEU A 350 -19.42 14.37 17.07
N ARG A 351 -19.71 14.28 18.39
CA ARG A 351 -20.39 13.13 18.99
C ARG A 351 -21.81 12.94 18.47
N SER A 352 -22.50 14.02 18.09
CA SER A 352 -23.81 13.93 17.45
C SER A 352 -23.69 13.31 16.07
N ILE A 353 -22.80 13.81 15.22
CA ILE A 353 -22.57 13.31 13.86
C ILE A 353 -22.17 11.83 13.88
N VAL A 354 -21.26 11.44 14.78
CA VAL A 354 -20.84 10.04 14.93
C VAL A 354 -22.01 9.14 15.32
N ARG A 355 -22.91 9.59 16.21
CA ARG A 355 -24.13 8.84 16.55
C ARG A 355 -25.09 8.71 15.37
N THR A 356 -25.26 9.79 14.58
CA THR A 356 -26.11 9.75 13.38
C THR A 356 -25.56 8.78 12.34
N LEU A 357 -24.24 8.74 12.15
CA LEU A 357 -23.56 7.78 11.26
C LEU A 357 -23.59 6.34 11.77
N GLY A 358 -23.62 6.15 13.10
CA GLY A 358 -23.67 4.84 13.74
C GLY A 358 -25.06 4.17 13.71
N GLY A 359 -26.10 4.85 13.23
CA GLY A 359 -27.44 4.28 13.11
C GLY A 359 -28.17 4.06 14.44
N GLU A 360 -27.80 4.79 15.49
CA GLU A 360 -28.51 4.73 16.78
C GLU A 360 -29.86 5.46 16.64
N PRO A 361 -31.01 4.76 16.72
CA PRO A 361 -32.31 5.39 16.52
C PRO A 361 -32.63 6.37 17.65
N ASP A 362 -33.07 7.57 17.28
CA ASP A 362 -33.47 8.63 18.21
C ASP A 362 -34.69 8.17 19.03
N ASP A 363 -34.52 7.93 20.33
CA ASP A 363 -35.47 7.29 21.26
C ASP A 363 -36.69 8.17 21.62
N LYS A 364 -37.16 9.01 20.68
CA LYS A 364 -38.16 10.06 20.94
C LYS A 364 -39.41 10.04 20.06
N THR A 365 -39.71 8.95 19.36
CA THR A 365 -41.05 8.79 18.76
C THR A 365 -41.98 8.00 19.69
N PRO A 366 -43.00 8.64 20.32
CA PRO A 366 -44.00 7.91 21.09
C PRO A 366 -44.80 7.02 20.14
N ARG A 367 -44.74 5.70 20.35
CA ARG A 367 -45.58 4.74 19.63
C ARG A 367 -47.05 4.97 20.01
N SER A 368 -47.81 5.58 19.12
CA SER A 368 -49.28 5.52 19.16
C SER A 368 -49.71 4.11 18.75
N THR A 369 -50.18 3.34 19.73
CA THR A 369 -50.90 2.07 19.49
C THR A 369 -52.30 2.31 18.91
N PRO A 370 -52.80 1.42 18.04
CA PRO A 370 -54.18 1.49 17.51
C PRO A 370 -55.24 1.18 18.57
#